data_AF-A0A833SWJ4-F1
#
_entry.id   AF-A0A833SWJ4-F1
#
_cell.length_a   1.000
_cell.length_b   1.000
_cell.length_c   1.000
_cell.angle_alpha   90.00
_cell.angle_beta   90.00
_cell.angle_gamma   90.00
#
_symmetry.space_group_name_H-M   'P 1'
#
loop_
_entity.id
_entity.type
_entity.pdbx_description
1 polymer ?
#
loop_
_entity_poly.entity_id
_entity_poly.type
_entity_poly.pdbx_seq_one_letter_code
_entity_poly.pdbx_strand_id
1 'polypeptide(L)'
;MRLTYFLLFIASTAFLASGSMVSINNDAETKSLRSSGTVVNGDAAEEERGLGFDSSEIKALKKLSNSQFHRMATDPEHLRSIFTSWSQAMKPLEDAADYMRSQGVSESAIKHFIAAYFNH
;
A
#
# COMPACT_ATOMS: atom_id res chain seq x y z
N MET A 1 -24.64 41.80 -5.98
CA MET A 1 -23.20 41.95 -5.69
C MET A 1 -22.76 40.81 -4.81
N ARG A 2 -21.63 40.17 -5.16
CA ARG A 2 -20.81 39.22 -4.37
C ARG A 2 -21.27 37.77 -4.42
N LEU A 3 -20.89 37.01 -5.46
CA LEU A 3 -19.57 36.47 -5.86
C LEU A 3 -19.35 35.08 -5.24
N THR A 4 -19.64 34.10 -6.09
CA THR A 4 -19.26 32.69 -6.12
C THR A 4 -17.79 32.43 -5.76
N TYR A 5 -17.53 31.36 -5.00
CA TYR A 5 -16.21 30.74 -4.92
C TYR A 5 -16.30 29.25 -5.26
N PHE A 6 -16.02 28.94 -6.52
CA PHE A 6 -15.62 27.61 -6.97
C PHE A 6 -14.14 27.41 -6.59
N LEU A 7 -13.84 26.46 -5.70
CA LEU A 7 -12.47 26.02 -5.46
C LEU A 7 -12.24 24.72 -6.24
N LEU A 8 -11.68 24.88 -7.43
CA LEU A 8 -11.20 23.83 -8.31
C LEU A 8 -9.72 23.61 -7.99
N PHE A 9 -9.37 22.53 -7.28
CA PHE A 9 -7.98 22.17 -7.01
C PHE A 9 -7.52 21.12 -8.03
N ILE A 10 -6.90 21.58 -9.12
CA ILE A 10 -6.17 20.71 -10.06
C ILE A 10 -4.79 20.46 -9.45
N ALA A 11 -4.57 19.25 -8.93
CA ALA A 11 -3.23 18.79 -8.58
C ALA A 11 -2.57 18.20 -9.84
N SER A 12 -1.77 19.02 -10.53
CA SER A 12 -0.91 18.56 -11.63
C SER A 12 0.25 17.72 -11.06
N THR A 13 0.23 16.42 -11.29
CA THR A 13 1.39 15.54 -11.03
C THR A 13 2.44 15.75 -12.11
N ALA A 14 3.50 16.51 -11.81
CA ALA A 14 4.69 16.57 -12.65
C ALA A 14 5.52 15.30 -12.42
N PHE A 15 5.42 14.34 -13.36
CA PHE A 15 6.31 13.20 -13.47
C PHE A 15 7.68 13.71 -13.96
N LEU A 16 8.61 13.99 -13.04
CA LEU A 16 10.00 14.25 -13.41
C LEU A 16 10.67 12.91 -13.72
N ALA A 17 10.68 12.54 -14.99
CA ALA A 17 11.56 11.52 -15.52
C ALA A 17 13.00 12.05 -15.52
N SER A 18 13.71 11.87 -14.40
CA SER A 18 15.17 12.04 -14.35
C SER A 18 15.82 10.77 -14.89
N GLY A 19 15.88 10.66 -16.21
CA GLY A 19 16.67 9.64 -16.89
C GLY A 19 18.16 9.96 -16.75
N SER A 20 18.80 9.48 -15.68
CA SER A 20 20.26 9.47 -15.58
C SER A 20 20.82 8.48 -16.60
N MET A 21 21.09 8.95 -17.82
CA MET A 21 21.84 8.19 -18.83
C MET A 21 23.30 8.16 -18.39
N VAL A 22 23.67 7.13 -17.63
CA VAL A 22 25.07 6.80 -17.34
C VAL A 22 25.68 6.32 -18.65
N SER A 23 26.58 7.11 -19.22
CA SER A 23 27.42 6.72 -20.36
C SER A 23 28.33 5.57 -19.93
N ILE A 24 27.93 4.34 -20.26
CA ILE A 24 28.77 3.15 -20.05
C ILE A 24 29.79 3.12 -21.18
N ASN A 25 31.03 3.47 -20.85
CA ASN A 25 32.18 3.18 -21.71
C ASN A 25 32.30 1.66 -21.87
N ASN A 26 32.49 1.28 -23.13
CA ASN A 26 32.52 -0.05 -23.69
C ASN A 26 33.68 -0.89 -23.13
N ASP A 27 33.42 -1.69 -22.09
CA ASP A 27 34.13 -2.95 -21.79
C ASP A 27 33.42 -3.66 -20.62
N ALA A 28 32.48 -4.54 -20.93
CA ALA A 28 31.84 -5.38 -19.93
C ALA A 28 31.72 -6.81 -20.47
N GLU A 29 32.60 -7.68 -20.00
CA GLU A 29 32.45 -9.13 -20.06
C GLU A 29 31.00 -9.52 -19.77
N THR A 30 30.41 -10.32 -20.64
CA THR A 30 29.04 -10.82 -20.49
C THR A 30 29.01 -11.88 -19.38
N LYS A 31 29.00 -11.42 -18.13
CA LYS A 31 28.78 -12.29 -16.96
C LYS A 31 27.36 -12.85 -17.03
N SER A 32 27.25 -14.07 -17.53
CA SER A 32 25.98 -14.79 -17.65
C SER A 32 25.32 -14.93 -16.28
N LEU A 33 24.21 -14.23 -16.07
CA LEU A 33 23.32 -14.46 -14.94
C LEU A 33 22.64 -15.81 -15.17
N ARG A 34 22.79 -16.74 -14.23
CA ARG A 34 22.07 -18.01 -14.27
C ARG A 34 20.58 -17.70 -14.26
N SER A 35 19.91 -17.96 -15.37
CA SER A 35 18.46 -17.90 -15.49
C SER A 35 17.87 -18.88 -14.48
N SER A 36 17.20 -18.38 -13.44
CA SER A 36 16.37 -19.21 -12.59
C SER A 36 15.24 -19.76 -13.46
N GLY A 37 15.28 -21.07 -13.69
CA GLY A 37 14.21 -21.78 -14.39
C GLY A 37 12.88 -21.49 -13.71
N THR A 38 11.87 -21.19 -14.51
CA THR A 38 10.50 -20.96 -14.06
C THR A 38 10.06 -22.15 -13.22
N VAL A 39 10.03 -21.99 -11.90
CA VAL A 39 9.38 -22.95 -11.02
C VAL A 39 7.89 -22.74 -11.25
N VAL A 40 7.31 -23.61 -12.07
CA VAL A 40 5.86 -23.78 -12.17
C VAL A 40 5.41 -24.45 -10.87
N ASN A 41 5.33 -23.67 -9.79
CA ASN A 41 4.47 -23.95 -8.67
C ASN A 41 3.55 -22.73 -8.52
N GLY A 42 2.35 -22.84 -9.08
CA GLY A 42 1.29 -21.83 -9.01
C GLY A 42 0.67 -21.68 -7.61
N ASP A 43 1.51 -21.71 -6.59
CA ASP A 43 1.16 -21.59 -5.17
C ASP A 43 2.26 -20.90 -4.33
N ALA A 44 3.40 -20.51 -4.95
CA ALA A 44 4.56 -19.96 -4.24
C ALA A 44 4.75 -18.44 -4.40
N ALA A 45 3.74 -17.73 -4.90
CA ALA A 45 3.75 -16.26 -4.99
C ALA A 45 2.88 -15.58 -3.92
N GLU A 46 2.18 -16.34 -3.06
CA GLU A 46 1.17 -15.82 -2.13
C GLU A 46 1.74 -15.40 -0.74
N GLU A 47 2.96 -15.80 -0.36
CA GLU A 47 3.35 -15.92 1.07
C GLU A 47 4.60 -15.13 1.53
N GLU A 48 5.19 -14.22 0.74
CA GLU A 48 6.34 -13.44 1.23
C GLU A 48 5.91 -12.07 1.79
N ARG A 49 5.33 -12.10 3.01
CA ARG A 49 4.97 -10.98 3.91
C ARG A 49 3.56 -10.36 3.78
N GLY A 50 2.51 -11.19 3.78
CA GLY A 50 1.17 -10.71 4.12
C GLY A 50 1.09 -10.17 5.55
N LEU A 51 0.13 -9.27 5.85
CA LEU A 51 -0.09 -8.71 7.20
C LEU A 51 -0.61 -9.73 8.25
N GLY A 52 -0.58 -11.02 7.92
CA GLY A 52 -1.06 -12.11 8.77
C GLY A 52 -2.57 -12.28 8.79
N PHE A 53 -3.30 -11.66 7.85
CA PHE A 53 -4.76 -11.83 7.73
C PHE A 53 -5.12 -13.25 7.31
N ASP A 54 -6.16 -13.81 7.93
CA ASP A 54 -6.75 -15.03 7.45
C ASP A 54 -7.67 -14.79 6.22
N SER A 55 -7.96 -15.85 5.46
CA SER A 55 -8.82 -15.75 4.26
C SER A 55 -10.24 -15.25 4.59
N SER A 56 -10.72 -15.47 5.80
CA SER A 56 -12.06 -15.06 6.24
C SER A 56 -12.12 -13.55 6.52
N GLU A 57 -11.06 -12.99 7.09
CA GLU A 57 -10.85 -11.58 7.35
C GLU A 57 -10.71 -10.82 6.05
N ILE A 58 -9.89 -11.30 5.09
CA ILE A 58 -9.81 -10.68 3.76
C ILE A 58 -11.19 -10.65 3.09
N LYS A 59 -11.95 -11.75 3.16
CA LYS A 59 -13.33 -11.79 2.65
C LYS A 59 -14.26 -10.84 3.39
N ALA A 60 -14.11 -10.67 4.70
CA ALA A 60 -14.90 -9.73 5.50
C ALA A 60 -14.58 -8.28 5.11
N LEU A 61 -13.29 -7.93 4.99
CA LEU A 61 -12.84 -6.62 4.52
C LEU A 61 -13.36 -6.30 3.13
N LYS A 62 -13.42 -7.28 2.23
CA LYS A 62 -13.98 -7.12 0.87
C LYS A 62 -15.47 -6.77 0.86
N LYS A 63 -16.22 -7.19 1.89
CA LYS A 63 -17.66 -6.95 2.02
C LYS A 63 -17.99 -5.61 2.65
N LEU A 64 -17.01 -4.90 3.21
CA LEU A 64 -17.21 -3.57 3.76
C LEU A 64 -17.58 -2.59 2.65
N SER A 65 -18.36 -1.57 3.01
CA SER A 65 -18.68 -0.46 2.11
C SER A 65 -17.42 0.30 1.67
N ASN A 66 -16.41 0.35 2.55
CA ASN A 66 -15.13 0.97 2.30
C ASN A 66 -14.09 -0.08 1.84
N SER A 67 -13.80 -0.09 0.53
CA SER A 67 -12.80 -0.99 -0.06
C SER A 67 -11.35 -0.68 0.31
N GLN A 68 -11.09 0.48 0.95
CA GLN A 68 -9.74 0.88 1.34
C GLN A 68 -9.09 -0.18 2.24
N PHE A 69 -9.82 -0.74 3.21
CA PHE A 69 -9.25 -1.71 4.15
C PHE A 69 -8.91 -3.03 3.48
N HIS A 70 -9.72 -3.50 2.54
CA HIS A 70 -9.36 -4.66 1.71
C HIS A 70 -8.08 -4.39 0.92
N ARG A 71 -7.98 -3.21 0.30
CA ARG A 71 -6.76 -2.83 -0.44
C ARG A 71 -5.55 -2.71 0.47
N MET A 72 -5.69 -2.14 1.66
CA MET A 72 -4.59 -2.10 2.64
C MET A 72 -4.12 -3.50 3.03
N ALA A 73 -5.01 -4.49 3.05
CA ALA A 73 -4.65 -5.87 3.38
C ALA A 73 -3.96 -6.62 2.21
N THR A 74 -4.26 -6.26 0.96
CA THR A 74 -3.77 -6.97 -0.24
C THR A 74 -2.70 -6.23 -1.04
N ASP A 75 -2.53 -4.92 -0.82
CA ASP A 75 -1.64 -4.03 -1.58
C ASP A 75 -0.71 -3.27 -0.59
N PRO A 76 0.58 -3.68 -0.50
CA PRO A 76 1.53 -3.12 0.46
C PRO A 76 1.89 -1.65 0.16
N GLU A 77 1.88 -1.22 -1.10
CA GLU A 77 2.14 0.18 -1.45
C GLU A 77 0.97 1.06 -1.03
N HIS A 78 -0.26 0.56 -1.18
CA HIS A 78 -1.43 1.28 -0.69
C HIS A 78 -1.46 1.40 0.83
N LEU A 79 -1.13 0.33 1.55
CA LEU A 79 -0.97 0.34 3.01
C LEU A 79 0.03 1.43 3.44
N ARG A 80 1.21 1.43 2.82
CA ARG A 80 2.31 2.37 3.09
C ARG A 80 1.90 3.82 2.86
N SER A 81 1.16 4.09 1.79
CA SER A 81 0.61 5.42 1.49
C SER A 81 -0.36 5.89 2.58
N ILE A 82 -1.27 5.02 3.03
CA ILE A 82 -2.24 5.35 4.08
C ILE A 82 -1.54 5.59 5.42
N PHE A 83 -0.60 4.74 5.81
CA PHE A 83 0.17 4.93 7.04
C PHE A 83 1.00 6.22 7.03
N THR A 84 1.60 6.55 5.88
CA THR A 84 2.30 7.83 5.71
C THR A 84 1.34 9.02 5.87
N SER A 85 0.11 8.91 5.36
CA SER A 85 -0.91 9.95 5.55
C SER A 85 -1.32 10.09 7.02
N TRP A 86 -1.47 8.99 7.75
CA TRP A 86 -1.83 9.02 9.17
C TRP A 86 -0.73 9.60 10.05
N SER A 87 0.53 9.23 9.79
CA SER A 87 1.68 9.78 10.52
C SER A 87 1.86 11.28 10.26
N GLN A 88 1.70 11.72 8.99
CA GLN A 88 1.76 13.14 8.64
C GLN A 88 0.60 13.96 9.21
N ALA A 89 -0.59 13.37 9.31
CA ALA A 89 -1.76 14.02 9.89
C ALA A 89 -1.72 14.09 11.43
N MET A 90 -0.65 13.62 12.08
CA MET A 90 -0.52 13.48 13.55
C MET A 90 -1.76 12.85 14.20
N LYS A 91 -2.41 11.90 13.51
CA LYS A 91 -3.56 11.22 14.12
C LYS A 91 -3.06 10.21 15.15
N PRO A 92 -3.60 10.22 16.39
CA PRO A 92 -3.43 9.14 17.33
C PRO A 92 -3.81 7.81 16.69
N LEU A 93 -3.07 6.75 17.03
CA LEU A 93 -3.35 5.41 16.53
C LEU A 93 -4.72 4.91 17.02
N GLU A 94 -5.12 5.35 18.21
CA GLU A 94 -6.44 5.14 18.79
C GLU A 94 -7.55 5.71 17.89
N ASP A 95 -7.37 6.92 17.35
CA ASP A 95 -8.34 7.54 16.44
C ASP A 95 -8.45 6.76 15.13
N ALA A 96 -7.34 6.19 14.65
CA ALA A 96 -7.34 5.32 13.46
C ALA A 96 -8.08 4.00 13.74
N ALA A 97 -7.89 3.41 14.92
CA ALA A 97 -8.60 2.20 15.35
C ALA A 97 -10.11 2.46 15.52
N ASP A 98 -10.48 3.59 16.12
CA ASP A 98 -11.87 4.00 16.29
C ASP A 98 -12.54 4.26 14.94
N TYR A 99 -11.82 4.89 14.02
CA TYR A 99 -12.28 5.04 12.64
C TYR A 99 -12.51 3.68 11.98
N MET A 100 -11.55 2.75 12.03
CA MET A 100 -11.72 1.40 11.47
C MET A 100 -12.95 0.69 12.05
N ARG A 101 -13.14 0.76 13.37
CA ARG A 101 -14.29 0.17 14.06
C ARG A 101 -15.61 0.77 13.58
N SER A 102 -15.66 2.10 13.39
CA SER A 102 -16.84 2.79 12.85
C SER A 102 -17.19 2.35 11.43
N GLN A 103 -16.20 1.88 10.66
CA GLN A 103 -16.37 1.37 9.30
C GLN A 103 -16.70 -0.14 9.26
N GLY A 104 -16.84 -0.79 10.41
CA GLY A 104 -17.19 -2.20 10.53
C GLY A 104 -16.01 -3.16 10.40
N VAL A 105 -14.76 -2.68 10.50
CA VAL A 105 -13.57 -3.53 10.54
C VAL A 105 -13.55 -4.31 11.86
N SER A 106 -13.26 -5.61 11.81
CA SER A 106 -13.18 -6.46 13.00
C SER A 106 -11.98 -6.10 13.89
N GLU A 107 -12.09 -6.35 15.20
CA GLU A 107 -10.99 -6.11 16.14
C GLU A 107 -9.72 -6.90 15.80
N SER A 108 -9.86 -8.11 15.26
CA SER A 108 -8.72 -8.91 14.79
C SER A 108 -8.00 -8.20 13.64
N ALA A 109 -8.73 -7.74 12.64
CA ALA A 109 -8.19 -7.01 11.51
C ALA A 109 -7.55 -5.67 11.91
N ILE A 110 -8.14 -4.97 12.87
CA ILE A 110 -7.56 -3.73 13.43
C ILE A 110 -6.18 -4.03 14.06
N LYS A 111 -6.04 -5.13 14.81
CA LYS A 111 -4.75 -5.53 15.39
C LYS A 111 -3.70 -5.81 14.30
N HIS A 112 -4.07 -6.44 13.20
CA HIS A 112 -3.17 -6.65 12.06
C HIS A 112 -2.68 -5.31 11.47
N PHE A 113 -3.58 -4.35 11.25
CA PHE A 113 -3.19 -3.02 10.76
C PHE A 113 -2.33 -2.25 11.75
N ILE A 114 -2.65 -2.30 13.04
CA ILE A 114 -1.86 -1.63 14.09
C ILE A 114 -0.46 -2.25 14.18
N ALA A 115 -0.36 -3.58 14.20
CA ALA A 115 0.92 -4.27 14.20
C ALA A 115 1.75 -3.91 12.95
N ALA A 116 1.09 -3.81 11.79
CA ALA A 116 1.73 -3.37 10.56
C ALA A 116 2.28 -1.94 10.65
N TYR A 117 1.54 -1.03 11.30
CA TYR A 117 1.94 0.37 11.46
C TYR A 117 3.23 0.51 12.27
N PHE A 118 3.41 -0.28 13.33
CA PHE A 118 4.64 -0.24 14.14
C PHE A 118 5.85 -0.92 13.49
N ASN A 119 5.62 -1.80 12.53
CA ASN A 119 6.68 -2.49 11.78
C ASN A 119 7.13 -1.71 10.52
N HIS A 120 6.53 -0.55 10.27
CA HIS A 120 6.72 0.27 9.08
C HIS A 120 7.40 1.61 9.41
#